data_AF-A0A379G3U9-F1
#
_entry.id   AF-A0A379G3U9-F1
#
_cell.length_a   1.000
_cell.length_b   1.000
_cell.length_c   1.000
_cell.angle_alpha   90.00
_cell.angle_beta   90.00
_cell.angle_gamma   90.00
#
_symmetry.space_group_name_H-M   'P 1'
#
loop_
_entity.id
_entity.type
_entity.pdbx_description
1 polymer ?
#
loop_
_entity_poly.entity_id
_entity_poly.type
_entity_poly.pdbx_seq_one_letter_code
_entity_poly.pdbx_strand_id
1 'polypeptide(L)'
;MSLEAFYTLTRFVHFIAAMLMCGMSIFAVMLSRGQFGDLLRGYLKKGIVFSAIITTISTFCWMVSQAGLMGDGWDDALNIEIWQDVFETNFGHIWRWELICAVGLFGVLFIRSIKVKLHLILFLSIIILGLHAFIGHAAMYEGSVGVFHRVNQFIHLISGAYWFGGLWPFLICIQFIRSKKHLKSGLEQQITVTMKRYSQVGHFAVICVLVTGIVNSVLLVPDWPLTQMTSEYQTWLWFKISLVGLMVLLALINRYVVVPNLQRKGRLNYLIMNSWAELLLGTMAILAVAIFASYQPI
;
A
#
# COMPACT_ATOMS: atom_id res chain seq x y z
N MET A 1 19.85 -17.90 -2.28
CA MET A 1 18.70 -17.23 -2.91
C MET A 1 19.23 -16.43 -4.09
N SER A 2 18.59 -16.47 -5.26
CA SER A 2 19.01 -15.64 -6.40
C SER A 2 18.76 -14.15 -6.11
N LEU A 3 19.54 -13.28 -6.74
CA LEU A 3 19.41 -11.84 -6.53
C LEU A 3 18.06 -11.30 -7.02
N GLU A 4 17.55 -11.83 -8.14
CA GLU A 4 16.22 -11.51 -8.67
C GLU A 4 15.08 -11.87 -7.71
N ALA A 5 15.18 -13.04 -7.05
CA ALA A 5 14.19 -13.47 -6.07
C ALA A 5 14.23 -12.56 -4.82
N PHE A 6 15.43 -12.16 -4.39
CA PHE A 6 15.60 -11.22 -3.29
C PHE A 6 15.06 -9.82 -3.62
N TYR A 7 15.31 -9.34 -4.84
CA TYR A 7 14.77 -8.09 -5.35
C TYR A 7 13.25 -8.12 -5.33
N THR A 8 12.64 -9.16 -5.90
CA THR A 8 11.18 -9.36 -5.93
C THR A 8 10.58 -9.41 -4.53
N LEU A 9 11.19 -10.18 -3.61
CA LEU A 9 10.76 -10.26 -2.23
C LEU A 9 10.85 -8.90 -1.52
N THR A 10 11.93 -8.17 -1.75
CA THR A 10 12.16 -6.85 -1.15
C THR A 10 11.11 -5.85 -1.64
N ARG A 11 10.80 -5.84 -2.94
CA ARG A 11 9.72 -5.03 -3.52
C ARG A 11 8.37 -5.34 -2.86
N PHE A 12 8.04 -6.62 -2.76
CA PHE A 12 6.81 -7.07 -2.12
C PHE A 12 6.72 -6.58 -0.67
N VAL A 13 7.76 -6.81 0.13
CA VAL A 13 7.82 -6.38 1.53
C VAL A 13 7.74 -4.85 1.65
N HIS A 14 8.44 -4.12 0.78
CA HIS A 14 8.45 -2.66 0.76
C HIS A 14 7.05 -2.10 0.52
N PHE A 15 6.36 -2.55 -0.53
CA PHE A 15 5.01 -2.06 -0.83
C PHE A 15 4.00 -2.42 0.26
N ILE A 16 4.04 -3.64 0.82
CA ILE A 16 3.18 -4.03 1.94
C ILE A 16 3.40 -3.10 3.12
N ALA A 17 4.66 -2.88 3.52
CA ALA A 17 5.00 -2.03 4.65
C ALA A 17 4.61 -0.57 4.41
N ALA A 18 4.93 0.00 3.24
CA ALA A 18 4.62 1.38 2.90
C ALA A 18 3.11 1.64 2.82
N MET A 19 2.34 0.72 2.21
CA MET A 19 0.88 0.84 2.12
C MET A 19 0.19 0.70 3.49
N LEU A 20 0.62 -0.26 4.31
CA LEU A 20 0.15 -0.42 5.70
C LEU A 20 0.48 0.83 6.52
N MET A 21 1.72 1.31 6.44
CA MET A 21 2.17 2.53 7.11
C MET A 21 1.29 3.74 6.74
N CYS A 22 1.08 3.96 5.44
CA CYS A 22 0.26 5.06 4.94
C CYS A 22 -1.21 4.94 5.38
N GLY A 23 -1.87 3.81 5.09
CA GLY A 23 -3.28 3.61 5.42
C GLY A 23 -3.57 3.66 6.92
N MET A 24 -2.73 3.04 7.76
CA MET A 24 -2.85 3.14 9.22
C MET A 24 -2.67 4.58 9.71
N SER A 25 -1.73 5.33 9.13
CA SER A 25 -1.47 6.72 9.51
C SER A 25 -2.61 7.64 9.09
N ILE A 26 -3.17 7.48 7.88
CA ILE A 26 -4.39 8.20 7.46
C ILE A 26 -5.53 7.95 8.45
N PHE A 27 -5.73 6.69 8.84
CA PHE A 27 -6.79 6.32 9.76
C PHE A 27 -6.60 6.96 11.15
N ALA A 28 -5.38 6.90 11.69
CA ALA A 28 -5.02 7.43 13.00
C ALA A 28 -5.04 8.98 13.06
N VAL A 29 -4.66 9.65 11.98
CA VAL A 29 -4.54 11.11 11.90
C VAL A 29 -5.85 11.76 11.48
N MET A 30 -6.50 11.27 10.44
CA MET A 30 -7.61 11.96 9.77
C MET A 30 -9.00 11.43 10.16
N LEU A 31 -9.14 10.12 10.34
CA LEU A 31 -10.45 9.47 10.45
C LEU A 31 -10.95 9.37 11.90
N SER A 32 -10.05 9.01 12.82
CA SER A 32 -10.35 8.86 14.25
C SER A 32 -10.27 10.21 15.01
N ARG A 33 -11.22 10.47 15.91
CA ARG A 33 -11.31 11.72 16.70
C ARG A 33 -11.77 11.44 18.13
N GLY A 34 -11.53 12.40 19.03
CA GLY A 34 -11.96 12.32 20.43
C GLY A 34 -11.23 11.24 21.23
N GLN A 35 -11.87 10.78 22.31
CA GLN A 35 -11.31 9.81 23.24
C GLN A 35 -10.95 8.48 22.55
N PHE A 36 -11.78 8.01 21.62
CA PHE A 36 -11.47 6.82 20.83
C PHE A 36 -10.23 7.01 19.95
N GLY A 37 -10.06 8.18 19.35
CA GLY A 37 -8.90 8.47 18.50
C GLY A 37 -7.58 8.39 19.27
N ASP A 38 -7.54 8.91 20.50
CA ASP A 38 -6.34 8.83 21.33
C ASP A 38 -6.04 7.39 21.79
N LEU A 39 -7.08 6.61 22.13
CA LEU A 39 -6.93 5.18 22.39
C LEU A 39 -6.40 4.43 21.17
N LEU A 40 -7.04 4.59 20.01
CA LEU A 40 -6.70 3.90 18.77
C LEU A 40 -5.27 4.21 18.31
N ARG A 41 -4.81 5.46 18.45
CA ARG A 41 -3.41 5.84 18.17
C ARG A 41 -2.42 5.04 19.00
N GLY A 42 -2.73 4.72 20.26
CA GLY A 42 -1.89 3.86 21.10
C GLY A 42 -1.72 2.45 20.53
N TYR A 43 -2.80 1.86 20.02
CA TYR A 43 -2.78 0.53 19.40
C TYR A 43 -2.09 0.55 18.03
N LEU A 44 -2.39 1.54 17.19
CA LEU A 44 -1.83 1.65 15.84
C LEU A 44 -0.36 2.03 15.83
N LYS A 45 0.12 2.77 16.83
CA LYS A 45 1.51 3.24 16.91
C LYS A 45 2.51 2.11 16.66
N LYS A 46 2.33 0.95 17.30
CA LYS A 46 3.27 -0.17 17.16
C LYS A 46 3.32 -0.69 15.72
N GLY A 47 2.15 -0.87 15.10
CA GLY A 47 2.04 -1.28 13.70
C GLY A 47 2.66 -0.25 12.76
N ILE A 48 2.33 1.04 12.93
CA ILE A 48 2.86 2.13 12.10
C ILE A 48 4.39 2.22 12.21
N VAL A 49 4.94 2.17 13.43
CA VAL A 49 6.40 2.20 13.66
C VAL A 49 7.07 0.96 13.08
N PHE A 50 6.47 -0.22 13.25
CA PHE A 50 7.00 -1.45 12.66
C PHE A 50 7.04 -1.36 11.14
N SER A 51 5.93 -0.96 10.51
CA SER A 51 5.87 -0.74 9.06
C SER A 51 6.87 0.33 8.59
N ALA A 52 7.10 1.38 9.37
CA ALA A 52 8.10 2.40 9.06
C ALA A 52 9.53 1.82 9.08
N ILE A 53 9.88 1.01 10.08
CA ILE A 53 11.19 0.34 10.17
C ILE A 53 11.37 -0.60 8.97
N ILE A 54 10.37 -1.42 8.65
CA ILE A 54 10.43 -2.35 7.51
C ILE A 54 10.54 -1.58 6.19
N THR A 55 9.82 -0.46 6.03
CA THR A 55 9.93 0.41 4.85
C THR A 55 11.36 0.94 4.72
N THR A 56 11.94 1.50 5.79
CA THR A 56 13.33 1.98 5.79
C THR A 56 14.31 0.88 5.41
N ILE A 57 14.26 -0.29 6.06
CA ILE A 57 15.18 -1.40 5.79
C ILE A 57 15.04 -1.87 4.33
N SER A 58 13.80 -2.08 3.87
CA SER A 58 13.54 -2.55 2.51
C SER A 58 13.97 -1.52 1.44
N THR A 59 13.93 -0.22 1.70
CA THR A 59 14.48 0.80 0.77
C THR A 59 15.98 0.58 0.52
N PHE A 60 16.75 0.32 1.58
CA PHE A 60 18.18 0.04 1.45
C PHE A 60 18.43 -1.33 0.81
N CYS A 61 17.68 -2.37 1.21
CA CYS A 61 17.79 -3.70 0.58
C CYS A 61 17.48 -3.64 -0.92
N TRP A 62 16.53 -2.80 -1.35
CA TRP A 62 16.21 -2.63 -2.77
C TRP A 62 17.39 -1.95 -3.48
N MET A 63 18.00 -0.90 -2.91
CA MET A 63 19.20 -0.29 -3.49
C MET A 63 20.35 -1.30 -3.65
N VAL A 64 20.64 -2.08 -2.60
CA VAL A 64 21.66 -3.16 -2.63
C VAL A 64 21.35 -4.15 -3.76
N SER A 65 20.09 -4.58 -3.85
CA SER A 65 19.65 -5.52 -4.88
C SER A 65 19.78 -4.93 -6.29
N GLN A 66 19.43 -3.65 -6.46
CA GLN A 66 19.53 -2.96 -7.74
C GLN A 66 20.98 -2.80 -8.18
N ALA A 67 21.89 -2.47 -7.26
CA ALA A 67 23.33 -2.40 -7.55
C ALA A 67 23.86 -3.76 -8.01
N GLY A 68 23.56 -4.83 -7.28
CA GLY A 68 24.01 -6.16 -7.68
C GLY A 68 23.41 -6.65 -9.02
N LEU A 69 22.18 -6.24 -9.35
CA LEU A 69 21.55 -6.57 -10.64
C LEU A 69 22.15 -5.76 -11.80
N MET A 70 22.75 -4.60 -11.51
CA MET A 70 23.42 -3.77 -12.51
C MET A 70 24.89 -4.15 -12.69
N GLY A 71 25.53 -4.69 -11.65
CA GLY A 71 26.85 -5.31 -11.71
C GLY A 71 26.79 -6.81 -11.98
N ASP A 72 27.82 -7.54 -11.51
CA ASP A 72 27.98 -8.98 -11.72
C ASP A 72 27.42 -9.83 -10.56
N GLY A 73 26.37 -9.35 -9.90
CA GLY A 73 25.63 -10.09 -8.87
C GLY A 73 25.94 -9.67 -7.44
N TRP A 74 26.00 -10.64 -6.52
CA TRP A 74 26.06 -10.36 -5.08
C TRP A 74 27.35 -9.69 -4.63
N ASP A 75 28.48 -10.02 -5.26
CA ASP A 75 29.79 -9.46 -4.92
C ASP A 75 29.83 -7.95 -5.17
N ASP A 76 29.02 -7.47 -6.11
CA ASP A 76 28.91 -6.09 -6.53
C ASP A 76 27.79 -5.30 -5.84
N ALA A 77 26.92 -5.98 -5.09
CA ALA A 77 25.74 -5.37 -4.46
C ALA A 77 26.07 -4.26 -3.43
N LEU A 78 27.30 -4.27 -2.90
CA LEU A 78 27.82 -3.27 -1.96
C LEU A 78 29.00 -2.46 -2.53
N ASN A 79 29.32 -2.64 -3.81
CA ASN A 79 30.39 -1.91 -4.46
C ASN A 79 30.01 -0.43 -4.63
N ILE A 80 30.84 0.47 -4.09
CA ILE A 80 30.57 1.90 -4.09
C ILE A 80 30.57 2.52 -5.50
N GLU A 81 31.38 2.02 -6.42
CA GLU A 81 31.45 2.49 -7.80
C GLU A 81 30.13 2.17 -8.51
N ILE A 82 29.63 0.95 -8.34
CA ILE A 82 28.33 0.54 -8.91
C ILE A 82 27.18 1.32 -8.30
N TRP A 83 27.23 1.66 -7.01
CA TRP A 83 26.23 2.54 -6.41
C TRP A 83 26.25 3.94 -7.03
N GLN A 84 27.43 4.48 -7.35
CA GLN A 84 27.56 5.75 -8.06
C GLN A 84 26.93 5.64 -9.45
N ASP A 85 27.24 4.57 -10.19
CA ASP A 85 26.65 4.31 -11.50
C ASP A 85 25.12 4.18 -11.43
N VAL A 86 24.59 3.44 -10.44
CA VAL A 86 23.13 3.31 -10.24
C VAL A 86 22.52 4.70 -10.04
N PHE A 87 23.19 5.57 -9.26
CA PHE A 87 22.73 6.92 -9.00
C PHE A 87 22.74 7.85 -10.22
N GLU A 88 23.44 7.52 -11.30
CA GLU A 88 23.41 8.24 -12.58
C GLU A 88 22.25 7.79 -13.49
N THR A 89 21.61 6.67 -13.17
CA THR A 89 20.42 6.21 -13.90
C THR A 89 19.16 7.01 -13.54
N ASN A 90 18.15 6.96 -14.41
CA ASN A 90 16.81 7.50 -14.12
C ASN A 90 16.21 6.92 -12.83
N PHE A 91 16.41 5.63 -12.56
CA PHE A 91 16.00 5.00 -11.31
C PHE A 91 16.72 5.63 -10.12
N GLY A 92 18.05 5.74 -10.20
CA GLY A 92 18.88 6.28 -9.13
C GLY A 92 18.54 7.72 -8.75
N HIS A 93 18.23 8.58 -9.73
CA HIS A 93 17.79 9.95 -9.47
C HIS A 93 16.56 10.03 -8.57
N ILE A 94 15.59 9.13 -8.76
CA ILE A 94 14.41 9.04 -7.89
C ILE A 94 14.75 8.33 -6.58
N TRP A 95 15.55 7.27 -6.63
CA TRP A 95 15.88 6.47 -5.45
C TRP A 95 16.72 7.22 -4.41
N ARG A 96 17.48 8.26 -4.81
CA ARG A 96 18.12 9.20 -3.87
C ARG A 96 17.09 9.82 -2.93
N TRP A 97 15.94 10.24 -3.45
CA TRP A 97 14.87 10.81 -2.63
C TRP A 97 14.19 9.77 -1.74
N GLU A 98 14.06 8.52 -2.21
CA GLU A 98 13.61 7.40 -1.39
C GLU A 98 14.54 7.16 -0.19
N LEU A 99 15.86 7.13 -0.42
CA LEU A 99 16.86 6.96 0.64
C LEU A 99 16.82 8.12 1.65
N ILE A 100 16.69 9.36 1.18
CA ILE A 100 16.53 10.54 2.05
C ILE A 100 15.25 10.40 2.90
N CYS A 101 14.13 10.00 2.28
CA CYS A 101 12.88 9.77 3.00
C CYS A 101 13.00 8.64 4.02
N ALA A 102 13.70 7.56 3.70
CA ALA A 102 13.95 6.42 4.60
C ALA A 102 14.79 6.83 5.82
N VAL A 103 15.82 7.66 5.64
CA VAL A 103 16.61 8.25 6.73
C VAL A 103 15.76 9.22 7.57
N GLY A 104 14.96 10.07 6.92
CA GLY A 104 14.01 10.95 7.59
C GLY A 104 13.01 10.18 8.44
N LEU A 105 12.48 9.06 7.91
CA LEU A 105 11.55 8.18 8.59
C LEU A 105 12.18 7.54 9.83
N PHE A 106 13.44 7.11 9.74
CA PHE A 106 14.22 6.64 10.89
C PHE A 106 14.37 7.73 11.97
N GLY A 107 14.71 8.96 11.58
CA GLY A 107 14.77 10.10 12.49
C GLY A 107 13.45 10.39 13.22
N VAL A 108 12.32 10.29 12.50
CA VAL A 108 10.98 10.48 13.06
C VAL A 108 10.66 9.47 14.17
N LEU A 109 11.29 8.29 14.19
CA LEU A 109 11.08 7.28 15.23
C LEU A 109 11.48 7.77 16.63
N PHE A 110 12.41 8.72 16.73
CA PHE A 110 12.90 9.27 18.00
C PHE A 110 12.04 10.42 18.55
N ILE A 111 11.06 10.92 17.79
CA ILE A 111 10.18 12.00 18.24
C ILE A 111 9.32 11.54 19.42
N ARG A 112 9.30 12.32 20.51
CA ARG A 112 8.51 11.98 21.71
C ARG A 112 7.00 12.18 21.51
N SER A 113 6.60 13.26 20.85
CA SER A 113 5.18 13.57 20.61
C SER A 113 4.57 12.59 19.61
N ILE A 114 3.60 11.79 20.07
CA ILE A 114 2.91 10.80 19.23
C ILE A 114 2.15 11.46 18.08
N LYS A 115 1.53 12.63 18.33
CA LYS A 115 0.76 13.34 17.30
C LYS A 115 1.69 13.80 16.17
N VAL A 116 2.79 14.48 16.51
CA VAL A 116 3.77 14.97 15.53
C VAL A 116 4.38 13.80 14.76
N LYS A 117 4.78 12.73 15.46
CA LYS A 117 5.32 11.51 14.84
C LYS A 117 4.38 10.95 13.78
N LEU A 118 3.11 10.74 14.11
CA LEU A 118 2.15 10.14 13.17
C LEU A 118 1.87 11.03 11.95
N HIS A 119 1.87 12.36 12.11
CA HIS A 119 1.71 13.27 10.97
C HIS A 119 2.93 13.25 10.04
N LEU A 120 4.14 13.22 10.60
CA LEU A 120 5.37 13.12 9.81
C LEU A 120 5.50 11.77 9.11
N ILE A 121 5.15 10.66 9.78
CA ILE A 121 5.10 9.34 9.14
C ILE A 121 4.08 9.34 8.00
N LEU A 122 2.89 9.91 8.21
CA LEU A 122 1.90 10.04 7.14
C LEU A 122 2.46 10.81 5.94
N PHE A 123 3.03 11.99 6.18
CA PHE A 123 3.61 12.83 5.13
C PHE A 123 4.70 12.09 4.35
N LEU A 124 5.67 11.49 5.03
CA LEU A 124 6.74 10.72 4.39
C LEU A 124 6.21 9.49 3.66
N SER A 125 5.20 8.79 4.20
CA SER A 125 4.62 7.63 3.53
C SER A 125 3.94 7.97 2.21
N ILE A 126 3.32 9.16 2.11
CA ILE A 126 2.74 9.66 0.86
C ILE A 126 3.85 10.00 -0.14
N ILE A 127 4.95 10.61 0.31
CA ILE A 127 6.09 10.92 -0.56
C ILE A 127 6.72 9.63 -1.10
N ILE A 128 7.05 8.67 -0.23
CA ILE A 128 7.62 7.36 -0.59
C ILE A 128 6.73 6.67 -1.63
N LEU A 129 5.44 6.47 -1.34
CA LEU A 129 4.53 5.87 -2.30
C LEU A 129 4.40 6.69 -3.59
N GLY A 130 4.55 8.01 -3.51
CA GLY A 130 4.48 8.88 -4.67
C GLY A 130 5.71 8.84 -5.57
N LEU A 131 6.92 8.71 -4.99
CA LEU A 131 8.16 8.55 -5.74
C LEU A 131 8.14 7.29 -6.61
N HIS A 132 7.44 6.24 -6.16
CA HIS A 132 7.25 5.03 -6.95
C HIS A 132 6.46 5.24 -8.26
N ALA A 133 5.74 6.37 -8.42
CA ALA A 133 5.14 6.73 -9.69
C ALA A 133 6.16 7.16 -10.76
N PHE A 134 7.39 7.47 -10.35
CA PHE A 134 8.46 7.97 -11.22
C PHE A 134 9.49 6.89 -11.58
N ILE A 135 9.24 5.63 -11.25
CA ILE A 135 10.13 4.49 -11.58
C ILE A 135 9.37 3.38 -12.31
N GLY A 136 10.13 2.47 -12.93
CA GLY A 136 9.59 1.33 -13.67
C GLY A 136 8.77 1.75 -14.90
N HIS A 137 7.80 0.91 -15.27
CA HIS A 137 6.99 1.10 -16.48
C HIS A 137 6.22 2.44 -16.52
N ALA A 138 5.95 3.04 -15.36
CA ALA A 138 5.30 4.36 -15.27
C ALA A 138 6.19 5.52 -15.77
N ALA A 139 7.51 5.32 -15.78
CA ALA A 139 8.50 6.29 -16.21
C ALA A 139 8.89 6.18 -17.70
N MET A 140 8.35 5.20 -18.43
CA MET A 140 8.73 4.96 -19.83
C MET A 140 8.24 6.03 -20.80
N TYR A 141 7.14 6.72 -20.49
CA TYR A 141 6.57 7.75 -21.35
C TYR A 141 7.12 9.14 -21.01
N GLU A 142 7.49 9.89 -22.05
CA GLU A 142 7.89 11.29 -21.96
C GLU A 142 6.71 12.26 -22.23
N GLY A 143 6.96 13.56 -22.10
CA GLY A 143 5.99 14.61 -22.41
C GLY A 143 4.72 14.58 -21.54
N SER A 144 3.61 15.06 -22.11
CA SER A 144 2.31 15.17 -21.43
C SER A 144 1.72 13.80 -21.04
N VAL A 145 1.90 12.78 -21.90
CA VAL A 145 1.47 11.40 -21.64
C VAL A 145 2.20 10.83 -20.43
N GLY A 146 3.52 11.05 -20.35
CA GLY A 146 4.31 10.69 -19.17
C GLY A 146 3.82 11.33 -17.89
N VAL A 147 3.58 12.64 -17.90
CA VAL A 147 3.05 13.35 -16.72
C VAL A 147 1.69 12.78 -16.30
N PHE A 148 0.79 12.55 -17.25
CA PHE A 148 -0.51 11.95 -16.98
C PHE A 148 -0.39 10.56 -16.35
N HIS A 149 0.47 9.70 -16.90
CA HIS A 149 0.66 8.34 -16.39
C HIS A 149 1.23 8.35 -14.96
N ARG A 150 2.18 9.24 -14.64
CA ARG A 150 2.73 9.37 -13.29
C ARG A 150 1.68 9.88 -12.29
N VAL A 151 0.85 10.85 -12.66
CA VAL A 151 -0.27 11.31 -11.82
C VAL A 151 -1.28 10.19 -11.60
N ASN A 152 -1.63 9.45 -12.65
CA ASN A 152 -2.52 8.29 -12.58
C ASN A 152 -1.97 7.24 -11.60
N GLN A 153 -0.68 6.92 -11.72
CA GLN A 153 -0.01 5.95 -10.86
C GLN A 153 0.09 6.42 -9.40
N PHE A 154 0.34 7.71 -9.17
CA PHE A 154 0.31 8.30 -7.83
C PHE A 154 -1.08 8.12 -7.18
N ILE A 155 -2.14 8.47 -7.90
CA ILE A 155 -3.52 8.33 -7.42
C ILE A 155 -3.84 6.85 -7.16
N HIS A 156 -3.41 5.94 -8.03
CA HIS A 156 -3.59 4.50 -7.87
C HIS A 156 -2.95 4.00 -6.56
N LEU A 157 -1.68 4.35 -6.32
CA LEU A 157 -0.91 3.91 -5.16
C LEU A 157 -1.48 4.45 -3.85
N ILE A 158 -1.80 5.75 -3.77
CA ILE A 158 -2.36 6.35 -2.55
C ILE A 158 -3.77 5.82 -2.26
N SER A 159 -4.59 5.63 -3.29
CA SER A 159 -5.93 5.07 -3.13
C SER A 159 -5.88 3.59 -2.69
N GLY A 160 -4.95 2.82 -3.26
CA GLY A 160 -4.68 1.45 -2.85
C GLY A 160 -4.19 1.38 -1.40
N ALA A 161 -3.27 2.26 -1.01
CA ALA A 161 -2.74 2.33 0.35
C ALA A 161 -3.83 2.70 1.37
N TYR A 162 -4.72 3.62 1.00
CA TYR A 162 -5.89 3.96 1.82
C TYR A 162 -6.78 2.73 2.03
N TRP A 163 -7.16 2.05 0.94
CA TRP A 163 -8.07 0.90 1.00
C TRP A 163 -7.42 -0.24 1.77
N PHE A 164 -6.30 -0.77 1.28
CA PHE A 164 -5.60 -1.92 1.87
C PHE A 164 -5.07 -1.63 3.28
N GLY A 165 -4.33 -0.53 3.46
CA GLY A 165 -3.73 -0.19 4.74
C GLY A 165 -4.74 0.22 5.81
N GLY A 166 -5.90 0.74 5.40
CA GLY A 166 -6.99 1.11 6.31
C GLY A 166 -7.82 -0.08 6.83
N LEU A 167 -7.72 -1.27 6.22
CA LEU A 167 -8.40 -2.48 6.68
C LEU A 167 -7.90 -2.94 8.05
N TRP A 168 -6.61 -2.73 8.35
CA TRP A 168 -6.03 -3.14 9.63
C TRP A 168 -6.59 -2.34 10.83
N PRO A 169 -6.60 -0.99 10.83
CA PRO A 169 -7.33 -0.22 11.83
C PRO A 169 -8.83 -0.53 11.88
N PHE A 170 -9.45 -0.80 10.72
CA PHE A 170 -10.86 -1.17 10.65
C PHE A 170 -11.14 -2.48 11.40
N LEU A 171 -10.31 -3.50 11.22
CA LEU A 171 -10.37 -4.75 12.00
C LEU A 171 -10.24 -4.49 13.50
N ILE A 172 -9.30 -3.64 13.92
CA ILE A 172 -9.15 -3.25 15.33
C ILE A 172 -10.43 -2.62 15.86
N CYS A 173 -11.06 -1.71 15.10
CA CYS A 173 -12.34 -1.09 15.46
C CYS A 173 -13.44 -2.15 15.65
N ILE A 174 -13.51 -3.15 14.79
CA ILE A 174 -14.48 -4.24 14.90
C ILE A 174 -14.20 -5.10 16.15
N GLN A 175 -12.93 -5.36 16.49
CA GLN A 175 -12.59 -6.11 17.71
C GLN A 175 -12.96 -5.34 18.99
N PHE A 176 -12.85 -4.01 18.99
CA PHE A 176 -13.39 -3.21 20.09
C PHE A 176 -14.90 -3.38 20.24
N ILE A 177 -15.65 -3.36 19.13
CA ILE A 177 -17.10 -3.60 19.14
C ILE A 177 -17.43 -5.03 19.56
N ARG A 178 -16.59 -6.02 19.26
CA ARG A 178 -16.81 -7.40 19.70
C ARG A 178 -16.68 -7.54 21.22
N SER A 179 -15.70 -6.87 21.81
CA SER A 179 -15.35 -6.96 23.23
C SER A 179 -16.23 -6.09 24.14
N LYS A 180 -17.53 -5.92 23.82
CA LYS A 180 -18.49 -4.95 24.40
C LYS A 180 -18.51 -4.84 25.94
N LYS A 181 -18.04 -5.86 26.67
CA LYS A 181 -18.20 -6.01 28.12
C LYS A 181 -17.67 -4.84 28.98
N HIS A 182 -16.82 -3.95 28.46
CA HIS A 182 -16.23 -2.86 29.24
C HIS A 182 -16.11 -1.50 28.53
N LEU A 183 -16.82 -1.27 27.41
CA LEU A 183 -16.77 0.05 26.77
C LEU A 183 -17.60 1.07 27.56
N LYS A 184 -16.97 2.20 27.93
CA LYS A 184 -17.66 3.36 28.50
C LYS A 184 -18.76 3.84 27.56
N SER A 185 -19.85 4.35 28.13
CA SER A 185 -20.93 5.00 27.38
C SER A 185 -20.37 6.07 26.43
N GLY A 186 -20.79 6.05 25.15
CA GLY A 186 -20.35 6.97 24.10
C GLY A 186 -19.14 6.52 23.27
N LEU A 187 -18.33 5.56 23.73
CA LEU A 187 -17.16 5.08 22.97
C LEU A 187 -17.57 4.22 21.75
N GLU A 188 -18.63 3.42 21.87
CA GLU A 188 -19.20 2.64 20.77
C GLU A 188 -19.66 3.52 19.60
N GLN A 189 -20.26 4.67 19.90
CA GLN A 189 -20.69 5.64 18.89
C GLN A 189 -19.47 6.24 18.16
N GLN A 190 -18.39 6.59 18.88
CA GLN A 190 -17.16 7.10 18.27
C GLN A 190 -16.49 6.08 17.36
N ILE A 191 -16.48 4.80 17.74
CA ILE A 191 -15.96 3.71 16.91
C ILE A 191 -16.80 3.57 15.64
N THR A 192 -18.12 3.53 15.78
CA THR A 192 -19.06 3.41 14.66
C THR A 192 -18.92 4.57 13.66
N VAL A 193 -18.82 5.81 14.16
CA VAL A 193 -18.56 6.99 13.32
C VAL A 193 -17.22 6.89 12.60
N THR A 194 -16.18 6.40 13.28
CA THR A 194 -14.84 6.22 12.68
C THR A 194 -14.86 5.19 11.55
N MET A 195 -15.50 4.03 11.77
CA MET A 195 -15.69 3.00 10.74
C MET A 195 -16.53 3.51 9.56
N LYS A 196 -17.58 4.30 9.83
CA LYS A 196 -18.41 4.92 8.78
C LYS A 196 -17.60 5.86 7.91
N ARG A 197 -16.75 6.72 8.49
CA ARG A 197 -15.85 7.61 7.75
C ARG A 197 -14.88 6.84 6.86
N TYR A 198 -14.26 5.78 7.40
CA TYR A 198 -13.40 4.91 6.63
C TYR A 198 -14.13 4.30 5.43
N SER A 199 -15.31 3.73 5.66
CA SER A 199 -16.09 3.15 4.57
C SER A 199 -16.49 4.20 3.52
N GLN A 200 -16.93 5.39 3.93
CA GLN A 200 -17.36 6.45 3.01
C GLN A 200 -16.24 6.89 2.07
N VAL A 201 -15.06 7.22 2.61
CA VAL A 201 -13.90 7.58 1.79
C VAL A 201 -13.35 6.36 1.04
N GLY A 202 -13.48 5.16 1.62
CA GLY A 202 -13.12 3.90 0.97
C GLY A 202 -13.85 3.65 -0.35
N HIS A 203 -15.11 4.06 -0.50
CA HIS A 203 -15.80 3.99 -1.80
C HIS A 203 -15.09 4.80 -2.88
N PHE A 204 -14.72 6.04 -2.54
CA PHE A 204 -13.99 6.89 -3.47
C PHE A 204 -12.62 6.28 -3.80
N ALA A 205 -11.89 5.78 -2.79
CA ALA A 205 -10.61 5.11 -3.00
C ALA A 205 -10.71 3.88 -3.91
N VAL A 206 -11.72 3.02 -3.72
CA VAL A 206 -11.98 1.85 -4.59
C VAL A 206 -12.25 2.31 -6.03
N ILE A 207 -13.10 3.32 -6.23
CA ILE A 207 -13.37 3.88 -7.57
C ILE A 207 -12.08 4.38 -8.21
N CYS A 208 -11.27 5.15 -7.46
CA CYS A 208 -9.98 5.63 -7.94
C CYS A 208 -9.05 4.48 -8.32
N VAL A 209 -8.91 3.43 -7.48
CA VAL A 209 -8.10 2.24 -7.80
C VAL A 209 -8.55 1.57 -9.10
N LEU A 210 -9.86 1.43 -9.29
CA LEU A 210 -10.42 0.80 -10.49
C LEU A 210 -10.16 1.65 -11.75
N VAL A 211 -10.54 2.92 -11.72
CA VAL A 211 -10.37 3.82 -12.88
C VAL A 211 -8.89 3.96 -13.25
N THR A 212 -8.04 4.26 -12.27
CA THR A 212 -6.60 4.41 -12.52
C THR A 212 -5.94 3.08 -12.91
N GLY A 213 -6.43 1.95 -12.39
CA GLY A 213 -5.98 0.62 -12.76
C GLY A 213 -6.30 0.28 -14.22
N ILE A 214 -7.51 0.62 -14.69
CA ILE A 214 -7.90 0.47 -16.10
C ILE A 214 -7.00 1.33 -16.98
N VAL A 215 -6.78 2.60 -16.62
CA VAL A 215 -5.89 3.51 -17.35
C VAL A 215 -4.48 2.93 -17.44
N ASN A 216 -3.92 2.43 -16.33
CA ASN A 216 -2.61 1.78 -16.33
C ASN A 216 -2.57 0.55 -17.25
N SER A 217 -3.59 -0.30 -17.21
CA SER A 217 -3.65 -1.50 -18.05
C SER A 217 -3.67 -1.15 -19.54
N VAL A 218 -4.49 -0.17 -19.95
CA VAL A 218 -4.59 0.27 -21.35
C VAL A 218 -3.30 0.95 -21.82
N LEU A 219 -2.66 1.76 -20.97
CA LEU A 219 -1.39 2.42 -21.31
C LEU A 219 -0.21 1.45 -21.39
N LEU A 220 -0.22 0.37 -20.61
CA LEU A 220 0.88 -0.60 -20.59
C LEU A 220 0.71 -1.73 -21.59
N VAL A 221 -0.52 -2.10 -21.92
CA VAL A 221 -0.84 -3.14 -22.90
C VAL A 221 -1.83 -2.56 -23.91
N PRO A 222 -1.34 -1.92 -24.99
CA PRO A 222 -2.19 -1.47 -26.10
C PRO A 222 -3.03 -2.64 -26.64
N ASP A 223 -4.27 -2.35 -27.08
CA ASP A 223 -5.25 -3.31 -27.62
C ASP A 223 -5.84 -4.35 -26.62
N TRP A 224 -5.54 -4.22 -25.34
CA TRP A 224 -6.23 -4.96 -24.26
C TRP A 224 -7.69 -4.53 -24.09
N PRO A 225 -8.66 -5.44 -23.79
CA PRO A 225 -8.53 -6.87 -23.51
C PRO A 225 -8.76 -7.79 -24.72
N LEU A 226 -8.78 -7.24 -25.93
CA LEU A 226 -9.25 -7.94 -27.14
C LEU A 226 -8.16 -8.81 -27.79
N THR A 227 -6.92 -8.70 -27.35
CA THR A 227 -5.79 -9.52 -27.81
C THR A 227 -5.71 -10.87 -27.11
N GLN A 228 -5.18 -11.86 -27.82
CA GLN A 228 -4.94 -13.20 -27.27
C GLN A 228 -3.86 -13.10 -26.17
N MET A 229 -4.01 -13.87 -25.08
CA MET A 229 -3.01 -13.92 -24.01
C MET A 229 -1.69 -14.49 -24.54
N THR A 230 -0.76 -13.61 -24.91
CA THR A 230 0.54 -14.01 -25.49
C THR A 230 1.67 -13.95 -24.47
N SER A 231 1.47 -13.24 -23.35
CA SER A 231 2.55 -12.84 -22.44
C SER A 231 2.33 -13.28 -20.99
N GLU A 232 3.41 -13.62 -20.30
CA GLU A 232 3.41 -13.87 -18.85
C GLU A 232 2.93 -12.63 -18.09
N TYR A 233 3.29 -11.42 -18.56
CA TYR A 233 2.84 -10.15 -17.97
C TYR A 233 1.31 -10.05 -17.98
N GLN A 234 0.67 -10.35 -19.12
CA GLN A 234 -0.79 -10.30 -19.27
C GLN A 234 -1.50 -11.33 -18.39
N THR A 235 -0.92 -12.52 -18.24
CA THR A 235 -1.46 -13.58 -17.37
C THR A 235 -1.49 -13.14 -15.92
N TRP A 236 -0.38 -12.60 -15.41
CA TRP A 236 -0.30 -12.07 -14.05
C TRP A 236 -1.16 -10.82 -13.84
N LEU A 237 -1.31 -9.98 -14.87
CA LEU A 237 -2.21 -8.83 -14.83
C LEU A 237 -3.68 -9.26 -14.67
N TRP A 238 -4.15 -10.25 -15.44
CA TRP A 238 -5.49 -10.81 -15.27
C TRP A 238 -5.69 -11.44 -13.90
N PHE A 239 -4.68 -12.13 -13.37
CA PHE A 239 -4.72 -12.68 -12.02
C PHE A 239 -4.90 -11.56 -10.98
N LYS A 240 -4.11 -10.48 -11.07
CA LYS A 240 -4.28 -9.28 -10.23
C LYS A 240 -5.69 -8.70 -10.36
N ILE A 241 -6.19 -8.51 -11.58
CA ILE A 241 -7.53 -7.96 -11.84
C ILE A 241 -8.60 -8.84 -11.17
N SER A 242 -8.48 -10.16 -11.27
CA SER A 242 -9.40 -11.12 -10.66
C SER A 242 -9.39 -11.01 -9.13
N LEU A 243 -8.21 -10.91 -8.51
CA LEU A 243 -8.08 -10.69 -7.07
C LEU A 243 -8.73 -9.38 -6.63
N VAL A 244 -8.49 -8.28 -7.34
CA VAL A 244 -9.11 -6.98 -7.05
C VAL A 244 -10.62 -7.04 -7.24
N GLY A 245 -11.12 -7.72 -8.28
CA GLY A 245 -12.55 -7.93 -8.50
C GLY A 245 -13.22 -8.67 -7.33
N LEU A 246 -12.58 -9.73 -6.80
CA LEU A 246 -13.03 -10.43 -5.60
C LEU A 246 -13.02 -9.52 -4.36
N MET A 247 -11.99 -8.69 -4.20
CA MET A 247 -11.94 -7.70 -3.10
C MET A 247 -13.10 -6.70 -3.19
N VAL A 248 -13.39 -6.16 -4.39
CA VAL A 248 -14.51 -5.24 -4.61
C VAL A 248 -15.83 -5.92 -4.24
N LEU A 249 -16.03 -7.17 -4.69
CA LEU A 249 -17.24 -7.93 -4.36
C LEU A 249 -17.40 -8.09 -2.84
N LEU A 250 -16.34 -8.48 -2.13
CA LEU A 250 -16.36 -8.59 -0.66
C LEU A 250 -16.65 -7.24 0.01
N ALA A 251 -16.01 -6.16 -0.45
CA ALA A 251 -16.22 -4.82 0.08
C ALA A 251 -17.68 -4.34 -0.10
N LEU A 252 -18.29 -4.63 -1.26
CA LEU A 252 -19.69 -4.33 -1.53
C LEU A 252 -20.63 -5.17 -0.65
N ILE A 253 -20.39 -6.48 -0.53
CA ILE A 253 -21.17 -7.37 0.35
C ILE A 253 -21.07 -6.88 1.81
N ASN A 254 -19.86 -6.55 2.26
CA ASN A 254 -19.62 -6.04 3.60
C ASN A 254 -20.44 -4.78 3.86
N ARG A 255 -20.40 -3.81 2.95
CA ARG A 255 -21.07 -2.53 3.12
C ARG A 255 -22.59 -2.59 2.97
N TYR A 256 -23.09 -3.28 1.95
CA TYR A 256 -24.50 -3.24 1.57
C TYR A 256 -25.34 -4.38 2.14
N VAL A 257 -24.72 -5.47 2.58
CA VAL A 257 -25.42 -6.64 3.11
C VAL A 257 -25.08 -6.90 4.58
N VAL A 258 -23.79 -6.92 4.93
CA VAL A 258 -23.35 -7.30 6.29
C VAL A 258 -23.53 -6.17 7.30
N VAL A 259 -23.03 -4.98 7.00
CA VAL A 259 -23.07 -3.81 7.91
C VAL A 259 -24.49 -3.37 8.26
N PRO A 260 -25.47 -3.29 7.33
CA PRO A 260 -26.85 -2.94 7.70
C PRO A 260 -27.51 -3.95 8.65
N ASN A 261 -27.01 -5.20 8.64
CA ASN A 261 -27.53 -6.29 9.45
C ASN A 261 -26.63 -6.63 10.65
N LEU A 262 -25.73 -5.74 11.07
CA LEU A 262 -24.68 -6.04 12.07
C LEU A 262 -25.24 -6.48 13.45
N GLN A 263 -26.48 -6.10 13.77
CA GLN A 263 -27.17 -6.50 15.00
C GLN A 263 -27.58 -7.97 15.01
N ARG A 264 -27.67 -8.63 13.84
CA ARG A 264 -28.01 -10.05 13.75
C ARG A 264 -26.84 -10.91 14.23
N LYS A 265 -27.15 -11.99 14.95
CA LYS A 265 -26.17 -12.95 15.47
C LYS A 265 -25.24 -13.44 14.35
N GLY A 266 -23.93 -13.41 14.59
CA GLY A 266 -22.90 -13.88 13.65
C GLY A 266 -22.44 -12.88 12.59
N ARG A 267 -23.19 -11.80 12.28
CA ARG A 267 -22.81 -10.83 11.22
C ARG A 267 -21.51 -10.08 11.51
N LEU A 268 -21.22 -9.81 12.78
CA LEU A 268 -19.93 -9.25 13.18
C LEU A 268 -18.75 -10.16 12.83
N ASN A 269 -18.90 -11.49 13.01
CA ASN A 269 -17.86 -12.46 12.68
C ASN A 269 -17.68 -12.59 11.16
N TYR A 270 -18.77 -12.54 10.39
CA TYR A 270 -18.69 -12.47 8.92
C TYR A 270 -17.92 -11.23 8.46
N LEU A 271 -18.17 -10.07 9.07
CA LEU A 271 -17.43 -8.84 8.74
C LEU A 271 -15.94 -8.98 9.03
N ILE A 272 -15.57 -9.59 10.17
CA ILE A 272 -14.16 -9.87 10.53
C ILE A 272 -13.53 -10.81 9.49
N MET A 273 -14.18 -11.93 9.19
CA MET A 273 -13.68 -12.92 8.24
C MET A 273 -13.50 -12.33 6.84
N ASN A 274 -14.51 -11.60 6.35
CA ASN A 274 -14.42 -10.96 5.03
C ASN A 274 -13.34 -9.88 5.00
N SER A 275 -13.14 -9.11 6.08
CA SER A 275 -12.07 -8.10 6.15
C SER A 275 -10.67 -8.74 6.14
N TRP A 276 -10.50 -9.91 6.78
CA TRP A 276 -9.28 -10.71 6.67
C TRP A 276 -9.08 -11.28 5.27
N ALA A 277 -10.15 -11.75 4.63
CA ALA A 277 -10.10 -12.21 3.24
C ALA A 277 -9.72 -11.07 2.28
N GLU A 278 -10.25 -9.86 2.46
CA GLU A 278 -9.85 -8.66 1.71
C GLU A 278 -8.36 -8.34 1.91
N LEU A 279 -7.83 -8.42 3.14
CA LEU A 279 -6.40 -8.25 3.40
C LEU A 279 -5.55 -9.33 2.71
N LEU A 280 -5.99 -10.59 2.73
CA LEU A 280 -5.26 -11.67 2.05
C LEU A 280 -5.25 -11.45 0.53
N LEU A 281 -6.40 -11.18 -0.07
CA LEU A 281 -6.52 -10.90 -1.51
C LEU A 281 -5.68 -9.67 -1.92
N GLY A 282 -5.69 -8.61 -1.11
CA GLY A 282 -4.87 -7.42 -1.34
C GLY A 282 -3.38 -7.72 -1.28
N THR A 283 -2.96 -8.54 -0.31
CA THR A 283 -1.58 -9.01 -0.18
C THR A 283 -1.16 -9.83 -1.41
N MET A 284 -2.02 -10.75 -1.87
CA MET A 284 -1.78 -11.52 -3.10
C MET A 284 -1.72 -10.65 -4.35
N ALA A 285 -2.55 -9.60 -4.44
CA ALA A 285 -2.51 -8.67 -5.56
C ALA A 285 -1.21 -7.84 -5.58
N ILE A 286 -0.70 -7.45 -4.41
CA ILE A 286 0.60 -6.76 -4.28
C ILE A 286 1.75 -7.71 -4.62
N LEU A 287 1.67 -8.98 -4.20
CA LEU A 287 2.65 -10.00 -4.58
C LEU A 287 2.67 -10.23 -6.09
N ALA A 288 1.51 -10.34 -6.73
CA ALA A 288 1.41 -10.45 -8.18
C ALA A 288 2.15 -9.29 -8.85
N VAL A 289 1.87 -8.04 -8.44
CA VAL A 289 2.56 -6.85 -8.97
C VAL A 289 4.07 -6.91 -8.73
N ALA A 290 4.53 -7.34 -7.56
CA ALA A 290 5.96 -7.46 -7.28
C ALA A 290 6.67 -8.44 -8.22
N ILE A 291 5.99 -9.53 -8.62
CA ILE A 291 6.50 -10.52 -9.57
C ILE A 291 6.52 -9.96 -11.00
N PHE A 292 5.37 -9.56 -11.53
CA PHE A 292 5.27 -9.23 -12.95
C PHE A 292 5.82 -7.84 -13.30
N ALA A 293 6.08 -6.97 -12.31
CA ALA A 293 6.69 -5.67 -12.57
C ALA A 293 8.17 -5.75 -12.97
N SER A 294 8.78 -6.94 -12.95
CA SER A 294 10.09 -7.21 -13.56
C SER A 294 9.97 -7.74 -15.00
N TYR A 295 8.77 -8.09 -15.46
CA TYR A 295 8.53 -8.56 -16.82
C TYR A 295 8.26 -7.39 -17.77
N GLN A 296 8.56 -7.61 -19.05
CA GLN A 296 8.22 -6.66 -20.11
C GLN A 296 6.73 -6.75 -20.45
N PRO A 297 6.04 -5.60 -20.59
CA PRO A 297 4.65 -5.55 -21.03
C PRO A 297 4.61 -5.68 -22.56
N ILE A 298 4.86 -6.89 -23.07
CA ILE A 298 4.79 -7.24 -24.50
C ILE A 298 4.14 -8.63 -24.60
#